data_AF-A0A8C0FS18-F1
#
_entry.id   AF-A0A8C0FS18-F1
#
_cell.length_a   1.000
_cell.length_b   1.000
_cell.length_c   1.000
_cell.angle_alpha   90.00
_cell.angle_beta   90.00
_cell.angle_gamma   90.00
#
_symmetry.space_group_name_H-M   'P 1'
#
loop_
_entity.id
_entity.type
_entity.pdbx_description
1 polymer ?
#
loop_
_entity_poly.entity_id
_entity_poly.type
_entity_poly.pdbx_seq_one_letter_code
_entity_poly.pdbx_strand_id
1 'polypeptide(L)'
;MNSRGIWLAYGISVGVLHVVLLSILFFSIPVVWTLTNVIHNLVMYLLLHTVKGTPFETPDQGRDRLLTHWEQIDYGTQCTSSRKFLSISPVLL
;
A
#
# COMPACT_ATOMS: atom_id res chain seq x y z
N MET A 1 -0.66 7.44 -9.18
CA MET A 1 -0.64 7.95 -7.78
C MET A 1 -0.41 9.46 -7.67
N ASN A 2 -0.65 10.26 -8.72
CA ASN A 2 -0.36 11.69 -8.72
C ASN A 2 -1.51 12.58 -8.18
N SER A 3 -2.53 11.98 -7.56
CA SER A 3 -3.63 12.69 -6.91
C SER A 3 -3.38 12.78 -5.42
N ARG A 4 -3.48 13.98 -4.85
CA ARG A 4 -3.31 14.25 -3.41
C ARG A 4 -4.22 13.38 -2.53
N GLY A 5 -5.38 12.98 -3.04
CA GLY A 5 -6.34 12.14 -2.32
C GLY A 5 -5.83 10.74 -1.98
N ILE A 6 -4.99 10.15 -2.83
CA ILE A 6 -4.46 8.79 -2.59
C ILE A 6 -3.52 8.76 -1.37
N TRP A 7 -2.70 9.81 -1.22
CA TRP A 7 -1.77 9.95 -0.11
C TRP A 7 -2.51 10.09 1.22
N LEU A 8 -3.57 10.90 1.22
CA LEU A 8 -4.44 11.07 2.37
C LEU A 8 -5.14 9.75 2.73
N ALA A 9 -5.71 9.06 1.75
CA ALA A 9 -6.39 7.78 1.95
C ALA A 9 -5.44 6.72 2.53
N TYR A 10 -4.21 6.65 2.04
CA TYR A 10 -3.18 5.76 2.58
C TYR A 10 -2.90 6.06 4.06
N GLY A 11 -2.62 7.32 4.41
CA GLY A 11 -2.32 7.70 5.79
C GLY A 11 -3.49 7.44 6.74
N ILE A 12 -4.71 7.75 6.32
CA ILE A 12 -5.94 7.42 7.06
C ILE A 12 -6.08 5.91 7.26
N SER A 13 -5.84 5.11 6.21
CA SER A 13 -5.98 3.65 6.30
C SER A 13 -5.02 3.04 7.32
N VAL A 14 -3.76 3.48 7.33
CA VAL A 14 -2.76 3.05 8.33
C VAL A 14 -3.15 3.52 9.73
N GLY A 15 -3.60 4.77 9.87
CA GLY A 15 -4.06 5.32 11.16
C GLY A 15 -5.26 4.56 11.73
N VAL A 16 -6.25 4.24 10.89
CA VAL A 16 -7.42 3.43 11.29
C VAL A 16 -6.98 2.04 11.73
N LEU A 17 -6.11 1.37 10.97
CA LEU A 17 -5.54 0.07 11.37
C LEU A 17 -4.90 0.16 12.77
N HIS A 18 -4.08 1.18 13.00
CA HIS A 18 -3.40 1.36 14.28
C HIS A 18 -4.37 1.59 15.45
N VAL A 19 -5.39 2.43 15.26
CA VAL A 19 -6.43 2.70 16.28
C VAL A 19 -7.25 1.44 16.59
N VAL A 20 -7.58 0.65 15.57
CA VAL A 20 -8.27 -0.64 15.76
C VAL A 20 -7.42 -1.58 16.60
N LEU A 21 -6.12 -1.67 16.33
CA LEU A 21 -5.22 -2.52 17.10
C LEU A 21 -5.01 -2.02 18.55
N LEU A 22 -4.93 -0.70 18.76
CA LEU A 22 -4.88 -0.09 20.10
C LEU A 22 -6.14 -0.36 20.92
N SER A 23 -7.28 -0.58 20.27
CA SER A 23 -8.55 -0.87 20.95
C SER A 23 -8.61 -2.28 21.55
N ILE A 24 -7.59 -3.13 21.30
CA ILE A 24 -7.51 -4.50 21.80
C ILE A 24 -6.81 -4.51 23.17
N LEU A 25 -7.57 -4.85 24.22
CA LEU A 25 -7.16 -4.73 25.64
C LEU A 25 -5.89 -5.51 26.04
N PHE A 26 -5.48 -6.51 25.26
CA PHE A 26 -4.35 -7.38 25.60
C PHE A 26 -3.05 -7.03 24.88
N PHE A 27 -3.05 -6.02 23.99
CA PHE A 27 -1.84 -5.62 23.28
C PHE A 27 -1.12 -4.48 23.98
N SER A 28 0.19 -4.65 24.17
CA SER A 28 1.06 -3.56 24.59
C SER A 28 1.34 -2.62 23.41
N ILE A 29 1.66 -1.35 23.69
CA ILE A 29 1.96 -0.36 22.66
C ILE A 29 3.06 -0.82 21.68
N PRO A 30 4.18 -1.45 22.12
CA PRO A 30 5.18 -1.97 21.19
C PRO A 30 4.63 -3.07 20.27
N VAL A 31 3.80 -3.98 20.80
CA VAL A 31 3.17 -5.04 20.01
C VAL A 31 2.25 -4.46 18.95
N VAL A 32 1.49 -3.41 19.28
CA VAL A 32 0.60 -2.74 18.32
C VAL A 32 1.39 -2.11 17.17
N TRP A 33 2.52 -1.45 17.44
CA TRP A 33 3.39 -0.91 16.39
C TRP A 33 3.97 -2.02 15.51
N THR A 34 4.50 -3.09 16.12
CA THR A 34 5.00 -4.25 15.35
C THR A 34 3.91 -4.85 14.47
N LEU A 35 2.70 -5.03 14.99
CA LEU A 35 1.60 -5.61 14.24
C LEU A 35 1.11 -4.66 13.13
N THR A 36 1.09 -3.35 13.39
CA THR A 36 0.78 -2.33 12.37
C THR A 36 1.78 -2.42 11.22
N ASN A 37 3.08 -2.48 11.51
CA ASN A 37 4.13 -2.61 10.50
C ASN A 37 4.05 -3.93 9.73
N VAL A 38 3.85 -5.07 10.41
CA VAL A 38 3.76 -6.39 9.76
C VAL A 38 2.53 -6.50 8.86
N ILE A 39 1.35 -6.09 9.36
CA ILE A 39 0.11 -6.12 8.56
C ILE A 39 0.24 -5.19 7.36
N HIS A 40 0.74 -3.98 7.57
CA HIS A 40 1.00 -3.03 6.50
C HIS A 40 1.91 -3.62 5.43
N ASN A 41 3.07 -4.16 5.81
CA ASN A 41 4.01 -4.78 4.87
C ASN A 41 3.39 -5.93 4.09
N LEU A 42 2.67 -6.82 4.76
CA LEU A 42 2.01 -7.95 4.12
C LEU A 42 0.97 -7.49 3.09
N VAL A 43 0.10 -6.56 3.49
CA VAL A 43 -0.96 -6.02 2.61
C VAL A 43 -0.34 -5.28 1.43
N MET A 44 0.65 -4.41 1.67
CA MET A 44 1.33 -3.68 0.61
C MET A 44 2.05 -4.62 -0.36
N TYR A 45 2.69 -5.67 0.14
CA TYR A 45 3.33 -6.68 -0.71
C TYR A 45 2.31 -7.40 -1.60
N LEU A 46 1.18 -7.85 -1.04
CA LEU A 46 0.13 -8.51 -1.81
C LEU A 46 -0.44 -7.58 -2.89
N LEU A 47 -0.81 -6.35 -2.51
CA LEU A 47 -1.39 -5.38 -3.44
C LEU A 47 -0.41 -4.98 -4.56
N LEU A 48 0.85 -4.71 -4.22
CA LEU A 48 1.81 -4.19 -5.19
C LEU A 48 2.46 -5.29 -6.03
N HIS A 49 2.77 -6.44 -5.44
CA HIS A 49 3.59 -7.47 -6.09
C HIS A 49 2.84 -8.76 -6.46
N THR A 50 1.60 -8.95 -5.97
CA THR A 50 0.82 -10.16 -6.27
C THR A 50 -0.39 -9.86 -7.16
N VAL A 51 -1.12 -8.77 -6.89
CA VAL A 51 -2.29 -8.40 -7.70
C VAL A 51 -1.86 -7.93 -9.08
N LYS A 52 -2.51 -8.46 -10.12
CA LYS A 52 -2.24 -8.18 -11.54
C LYS A 52 -3.47 -7.64 -12.27
N GLY A 53 -3.25 -6.94 -13.37
CA GLY A 53 -4.30 -6.31 -14.17
C GLY A 53 -4.86 -5.05 -13.51
N THR A 54 -6.00 -4.58 -14.01
CA THR A 54 -6.65 -3.35 -13.59
C THR A 54 -8.10 -3.64 -13.19
N PRO A 55 -8.36 -4.21 -12.00
CA PRO A 55 -9.69 -4.68 -11.61
C PRO A 55 -10.77 -3.59 -11.60
N PHE A 56 -10.38 -2.32 -11.54
CA PHE A 56 -11.30 -1.18 -11.50
C PHE A 56 -11.22 -0.28 -12.74
N GLU A 57 -10.40 -0.63 -13.76
CA GLU A 57 -10.40 0.07 -15.05
C GLU A 57 -10.89 -0.85 -16.17
N THR A 58 -11.92 -0.42 -16.90
CA THR A 58 -12.38 -1.05 -18.15
C THR A 58 -12.59 0.03 -19.22
N PRO A 59 -12.18 -0.18 -20.50
CA PRO A 59 -11.57 -1.37 -21.12
C PRO A 59 -10.07 -1.18 -21.41
N ASP A 60 -9.18 -1.74 -20.57
CA ASP A 60 -7.72 -1.78 -20.83
C ASP A 60 -7.32 -2.78 -21.95
N GLN A 61 -8.30 -3.49 -22.53
CA GLN A 61 -8.09 -4.52 -23.59
C GLN A 61 -7.02 -5.59 -23.24
N GLY A 62 -6.73 -5.75 -21.95
CA GLY A 62 -5.75 -6.72 -21.45
C GLY A 62 -4.29 -6.28 -21.55
N ARG A 63 -4.00 -4.99 -21.81
CA ARG A 63 -2.63 -4.44 -21.83
C ARG A 63 -1.86 -4.78 -20.56
N ASP A 64 -2.46 -4.58 -19.40
CA ASP A 64 -1.80 -4.72 -18.11
C ASP A 64 -2.11 -6.05 -17.41
N ARG A 65 -2.76 -7.00 -18.12
CA ARG A 65 -3.25 -8.28 -17.57
C ARG A 65 -2.15 -9.09 -16.86
N LEU A 66 -0.93 -9.04 -17.36
CA LEU A 66 0.20 -9.80 -16.82
C LEU A 66 1.06 -9.02 -15.82
N LEU A 67 0.87 -7.70 -15.77
CA LEU A 67 1.65 -6.79 -14.95
C LEU A 67 1.04 -6.68 -13.56
N THR A 68 1.90 -6.69 -12.55
CA THR A 68 1.55 -6.36 -11.17
C THR A 68 1.28 -4.86 -11.03
N HIS A 69 0.55 -4.45 -9.99
CA HIS A 69 0.34 -3.02 -9.75
C HIS A 69 1.65 -2.25 -9.57
N TRP A 70 2.68 -2.85 -8.98
CA TRP A 70 4.00 -2.25 -8.90
C TRP A 70 4.59 -1.94 -10.28
N GLU A 71 4.44 -2.84 -11.25
CA GLU A 71 4.95 -2.65 -12.61
C GLU A 71 4.16 -1.58 -13.36
N GLN A 72 2.84 -1.51 -13.12
CA GLN A 72 1.95 -0.53 -13.75
C GLN A 72 2.17 0.91 -13.24
N ILE A 73 2.57 1.11 -11.98
CA ILE A 73 2.72 2.45 -11.39
C ILE A 73 3.63 3.35 -12.23
N ASP A 74 3.13 4.55 -12.55
CA ASP A 74 3.84 5.58 -13.32
C ASP A 74 4.44 5.03 -14.63
N TYR A 75 3.72 4.10 -15.28
CA TYR A 75 4.11 3.45 -16.53
C TYR A 75 5.46 2.75 -16.47
N GLY A 76 5.81 2.15 -15.33
CA GLY A 76 7.09 1.47 -15.14
C GLY A 76 8.28 2.40 -14.90
N THR A 77 8.09 3.73 -14.92
CA THR A 77 9.16 4.71 -14.70
C THR A 77 9.72 4.56 -13.30
N GLN A 78 11.03 4.36 -13.19
CA GLN A 78 11.71 4.21 -11.89
C GLN A 78 11.92 5.57 -11.21
N CYS A 79 12.16 5.55 -9.90
CA CYS A 79 12.55 6.73 -9.11
C CYS A 79 11.54 7.91 -9.11
N THR A 80 10.28 7.66 -9.43
CA THR A 80 9.19 8.65 -9.28
C THR A 80 8.86 8.88 -7.80
N SER A 81 8.20 10.00 -7.49
CA SER A 81 7.77 10.31 -6.11
C SER A 81 6.88 9.22 -5.51
N SER A 82 5.96 8.65 -6.31
CA SER A 82 5.08 7.56 -5.91
C SER A 82 5.87 6.31 -5.52
N ARG A 83 6.81 5.89 -6.37
CA ARG A 83 7.63 4.69 -6.10
C ARG A 83 8.55 4.90 -4.90
N LYS A 84 9.20 6.07 -4.78
CA LYS A 84 10.04 6.40 -3.63
C LYS A 84 9.24 6.34 -2.33
N PHE A 85 8.05 6.91 -2.32
CA PHE A 85 7.18 6.84 -1.14
C PHE A 85 6.82 5.41 -0.76
N LEU A 86 6.33 4.62 -1.71
CA LEU A 86 5.93 3.24 -1.44
C LEU A 86 7.10 2.38 -0.97
N SER A 87 8.32 2.64 -1.48
CA SER A 87 9.53 1.93 -1.03
C SER A 87 10.03 2.38 0.35
N ILE A 88 9.86 3.65 0.71
CA ILE A 88 10.34 4.18 2.01
C ILE A 88 9.32 3.93 3.12
N SER A 89 8.02 3.91 2.80
CA SER A 89 6.96 3.82 3.80
C SER A 89 7.05 2.63 4.77
N PRO A 90 7.47 1.41 4.34
CA PRO A 90 7.67 0.28 5.26
C PRO A 90 8.80 0.45 6.27
N VAL A 91 9.77 1.32 5.96
CA VAL A 91 10.95 1.58 6.79
C VAL A 91 10.66 2.65 7.85
N LEU A 92 9.75 3.58 7.54
CA LEU A 92 9.37 4.66 8.44
C LEU A 92 8.25 4.28 9.42
N LEU A 93 7.40 3.31 9.04
CA LEU A 93 6.30 2.83 9.87
C LEU A 93 6.80 1.98 11.04
#